data_AF-A0A933M051-F1
#
_entry.id   AF-A0A933M051-F1
#
_cell.length_a   1.000
_cell.length_b   1.000
_cell.length_c   1.000
_cell.angle_alpha   90.00
_cell.angle_beta   90.00
_cell.angle_gamma   90.00
#
_symmetry.space_group_name_H-M   'P 1'
#
loop_
_entity.id
_entity.type
_entity.pdbx_description
1 polymer ?
#
loop_
_entity_poly.entity_id
_entity_poly.type
_entity_poly.pdbx_seq_one_letter_code
_entity_poly.pdbx_strand_id
1 'polypeptide(L)'
;MTSSSDFTIDELISVCISRQIKEGDIVAQGIATPLVAAGYILAKCTHAPSLYFASAIGQGVCQDWAPLGLSKIESLWLQDRIVVAR
;
A
#
# COMPACT_ATOMS: atom_id res chain seq x y z
N MET A 1 -20.00 23.19 -12.17
CA MET A 1 -20.13 22.66 -10.80
C MET A 1 -20.00 21.16 -10.89
N THR A 2 -18.80 20.63 -10.63
CA THR A 2 -18.61 19.19 -10.38
C THR A 2 -19.20 18.90 -9.01
N SER A 3 -20.02 17.85 -8.89
CA SER A 3 -20.58 17.50 -7.59
C SER A 3 -19.46 16.94 -6.71
N SER A 4 -19.54 17.10 -5.39
CA SER A 4 -18.60 16.49 -4.42
C SER A 4 -18.64 14.94 -4.41
N SER A 5 -19.23 14.31 -5.43
CA SER A 5 -19.55 12.89 -5.54
C SER A 5 -19.05 12.28 -6.86
N ASP A 6 -18.26 13.02 -7.65
CA ASP A 6 -17.72 12.57 -8.94
C ASP A 6 -16.47 11.70 -8.72
N PHE A 7 -16.63 10.59 -8.00
CA PHE A 7 -15.57 9.60 -7.78
C PHE A 7 -15.69 8.45 -8.77
N THR A 8 -14.55 8.02 -9.28
CA THR A 8 -14.44 6.77 -10.04
C THR A 8 -14.68 5.57 -9.12
N ILE A 9 -15.02 4.42 -9.73
CA ILE A 9 -15.17 3.17 -8.99
C ILE A 9 -13.86 2.76 -8.31
N ASP A 10 -12.71 3.01 -8.96
CA ASP A 10 -11.39 2.66 -8.42
C ASP A 10 -11.06 3.47 -7.16
N GLU A 11 -11.43 4.76 -7.13
CA GLU A 11 -11.30 5.61 -5.94
C GLU A 11 -12.18 5.10 -4.79
N LEU A 12 -13.43 4.75 -5.08
CA LEU A 12 -14.34 4.21 -4.07
C LEU A 12 -13.85 2.87 -3.50
N ILE A 13 -13.36 1.97 -4.36
CA ILE A 13 -12.79 0.69 -3.92
C ILE A 13 -11.53 0.92 -3.08
N SER A 14 -10.66 1.85 -3.48
CA SER A 14 -9.44 2.18 -2.73
C SER A 14 -9.77 2.70 -1.32
N VAL A 15 -10.81 3.52 -1.18
CA VAL A 15 -11.32 3.99 0.11
C VAL A 15 -11.91 2.85 0.95
N CYS A 16 -12.64 1.93 0.32
CA CYS A 16 -13.18 0.77 1.03
C CYS A 16 -12.07 -0.14 1.57
N ILE A 17 -11.02 -0.38 0.77
CA ILE A 17 -9.84 -1.15 1.17
C ILE A 17 -9.09 -0.42 2.29
N SER A 18 -8.85 0.88 2.16
CA SER A 18 -8.10 1.65 3.16
C SER A 18 -8.76 1.61 4.53
N ARG A 19 -10.10 1.64 4.58
CA ARG A 19 -10.88 1.55 5.82
C ARG A 19 -10.87 0.18 6.51
N GLN A 20 -10.36 -0.86 5.87
CA GLN A 20 -10.16 -2.15 6.53
C GLN A 20 -8.89 -2.19 7.39
N ILE A 21 -7.99 -1.22 7.20
CA ILE A 21 -6.67 -1.18 7.83
C ILE A 21 -6.74 -0.36 9.11
N LYS A 22 -6.04 -0.82 10.13
CA LYS A 22 -5.86 -0.12 11.40
C LYS A 22 -4.43 0.41 11.51
N GLU A 23 -4.27 1.43 12.34
CA GLU A 23 -2.96 1.98 12.65
C GLU A 23 -2.04 0.89 13.23
N GLY A 24 -0.84 0.77 12.67
CA GLY A 24 0.15 -0.24 13.07
C GLY A 24 -0.04 -1.65 12.50
N ASP A 25 -1.04 -1.88 11.64
CA ASP A 25 -1.21 -3.18 10.98
C ASP A 25 0.02 -3.56 10.12
N ILE A 26 0.20 -4.85 9.91
CA ILE A 26 1.13 -5.40 8.91
C ILE A 26 0.28 -6.04 7.80
N VAL A 27 0.37 -5.50 6.59
CA VAL A 27 -0.43 -5.96 5.45
C VAL A 27 0.44 -6.66 4.40
N ALA A 28 -0.07 -7.75 3.84
CA ALA A 28 0.61 -8.48 2.79
C ALA A 28 0.36 -7.81 1.42
N GLN A 29 1.44 -7.49 0.70
CA GLN A 29 1.38 -6.93 -0.64
C GLN A 29 1.78 -7.99 -1.69
N GLY A 30 0.79 -8.41 -2.47
CA GLY A 30 0.94 -9.41 -3.53
C GLY A 30 1.42 -8.82 -4.86
N ILE A 31 1.83 -9.71 -5.78
CA ILE A 31 2.21 -9.35 -7.16
C ILE A 31 0.94 -9.04 -7.97
N ALA A 32 1.01 -8.04 -8.86
CA ALA A 32 -0.09 -7.64 -9.75
C ALA A 32 -1.38 -7.24 -9.01
N THR A 33 -1.26 -6.62 -7.83
CA THR A 33 -2.40 -6.13 -7.03
C THR A 33 -2.41 -4.59 -6.87
N PRO A 34 -2.33 -3.80 -7.96
CA PRO A 34 -2.16 -2.34 -7.87
C PRO A 34 -3.30 -1.62 -7.14
N LEU A 35 -4.55 -2.10 -7.29
CA LEU A 35 -5.70 -1.47 -6.62
C LEU A 35 -5.69 -1.69 -5.10
N VAL A 36 -5.25 -2.88 -4.66
CA VAL A 36 -5.09 -3.17 -3.22
C VAL A 36 -3.97 -2.33 -2.64
N ALA A 37 -2.84 -2.25 -3.34
CA ALA A 37 -1.72 -1.41 -2.95
C ALA A 37 -2.11 0.08 -2.84
N ALA A 38 -2.95 0.59 -3.76
CA ALA A 38 -3.48 1.95 -3.68
C ALA A 38 -4.27 2.18 -2.39
N GLY A 39 -5.12 1.24 -1.99
CA GLY A 39 -5.85 1.29 -0.71
C GLY A 39 -4.93 1.28 0.50
N TYR A 40 -3.86 0.48 0.48
CA TYR A 40 -2.88 0.42 1.57
C TYR A 40 -2.11 1.74 1.71
N ILE A 41 -1.63 2.28 0.58
CA ILE A 41 -0.93 3.57 0.55
C ILE A 41 -1.88 4.69 1.02
N LEU A 42 -3.15 4.66 0.59
CA LEU A 42 -4.14 5.63 1.05
C LEU A 42 -4.34 5.56 2.58
N ALA A 43 -4.42 4.36 3.16
CA ALA A 43 -4.50 4.22 4.62
C ALA A 43 -3.27 4.84 5.30
N LYS A 44 -2.07 4.52 4.81
CA LYS A 44 -0.81 5.05 5.34
C LYS A 44 -0.72 6.57 5.29
N CYS A 45 -1.16 7.17 4.19
CA CYS A 45 -1.13 8.62 4.00
C CYS A 45 -2.26 9.37 4.73
N THR A 46 -3.19 8.68 5.40
CA THR A 46 -4.36 9.33 6.02
C THR A 46 -4.52 9.04 7.50
N HIS A 47 -4.71 7.77 7.89
CA HIS A 47 -5.13 7.40 9.25
C HIS A 47 -4.30 6.27 9.85
N ALA A 48 -3.43 5.63 9.07
CA ALA A 48 -2.58 4.53 9.51
C ALA A 48 -1.08 4.75 9.17
N PRO A 49 -0.44 5.87 9.56
CA PRO A 49 0.94 6.19 9.18
C PRO A 49 1.97 5.13 9.63
N SER A 50 1.69 4.38 10.68
CA SER A 50 2.55 3.29 11.19
C SER A 50 2.33 1.94 10.49
N LEU A 51 1.59 1.90 9.37
CA LEU A 51 1.38 0.70 8.55
C LEU A 51 2.70 0.12 8.02
N TYR A 52 2.84 -1.20 8.10
CA TYR A 52 3.94 -1.97 7.50
C TYR A 52 3.46 -2.82 6.33
N PHE A 53 4.30 -2.96 5.31
CA PHE A 53 4.03 -3.78 4.14
C PHE A 53 4.94 -5.01 4.15
N ALA A 54 4.35 -6.20 4.16
CA ALA A 54 5.05 -7.45 3.93
C ALA A 54 5.04 -7.76 2.42
N SER A 55 6.20 -7.71 1.79
CA SER A 55 6.31 -7.90 0.35
C SER A 55 6.36 -9.36 -0.04
N ALA A 56 5.53 -9.74 -1.02
CA ALA A 56 5.72 -11.01 -1.73
C ALA A 56 7.07 -11.06 -2.48
N ILE A 57 7.62 -9.91 -2.89
CA ILE A 57 8.90 -9.77 -3.58
C ILE A 57 10.00 -9.46 -2.56
N GLY A 58 11.02 -10.32 -2.45
CA GLY A 58 12.15 -10.11 -1.54
C GLY A 58 11.91 -10.53 -0.09
N GLN A 59 10.70 -10.99 0.27
CA GLN A 59 10.35 -11.56 1.59
C GLN A 59 10.76 -10.66 2.77
N GLY A 60 10.61 -9.35 2.57
CA GLY A 60 10.94 -8.33 3.56
C GLY A 60 9.70 -7.61 4.05
N VAL A 61 9.82 -7.00 5.23
CA VAL A 61 8.86 -6.02 5.72
C VAL A 61 9.46 -4.64 5.47
N CYS A 62 8.71 -3.74 4.86
CA CYS A 62 9.09 -2.33 4.74
C CYS A 62 8.05 -1.45 5.39
N GLN A 63 8.49 -0.29 5.89
CA GLN A 63 7.59 0.70 6.44
C GLN A 63 7.21 1.73 5.38
N ASP A 64 8.11 2.09 4.46
CA ASP A 64 7.84 3.11 3.44
C ASP A 64 7.15 2.55 2.19
N TRP A 65 6.61 3.48 1.39
CA TRP A 65 5.91 3.20 0.14
C TRP A 65 6.50 4.01 -1.02
N ALA A 66 6.31 3.51 -2.25
CA ALA A 66 6.69 4.21 -3.48
C ALA A 66 5.49 4.35 -4.42
N PRO A 67 5.51 5.32 -5.35
CA PRO A 67 4.49 5.44 -6.38
C PRO A 67 4.28 4.12 -7.12
N LEU A 68 3.02 3.75 -7.33
CA LEU A 68 2.65 2.52 -8.04
C LEU A 68 3.18 2.56 -9.48
N GLY A 69 3.98 1.57 -9.83
CA GLY A 69 4.52 1.42 -11.19
C GLY A 69 5.43 0.21 -11.30
N LEU A 70 5.43 -0.43 -12.47
CA LEU A 70 6.23 -1.63 -12.73
C LEU A 70 7.73 -1.37 -12.55
N SER A 71 8.22 -0.20 -12.95
CA SER A 71 9.64 0.14 -12.93
C SER A 71 10.18 0.68 -11.61
N LYS A 72 9.30 1.10 -10.68
CA LYS A 72 9.71 1.82 -9.46
C LYS A 72 9.50 1.03 -8.17
N ILE A 73 8.57 0.08 -8.18
CA ILE A 73 8.23 -0.65 -6.96
C ILE A 73 9.34 -1.63 -6.54
N GLU A 74 10.03 -2.25 -7.52
CA GLU A 74 11.08 -3.25 -7.25
C GLU A 74 12.26 -2.69 -6.46
N SER A 75 12.69 -1.45 -6.74
CA SER A 75 13.79 -0.81 -6.02
C SER A 75 13.49 -0.62 -4.54
N LEU A 76 12.26 -0.23 -4.18
CA LEU A 76 11.85 -0.04 -2.78
C LEU A 76 11.90 -1.37 -2.01
N TRP A 77 11.36 -2.44 -2.60
CA TRP A 77 11.36 -3.77 -1.95
C TRP A 77 12.75 -4.37 -1.78
N LEU A 78 13.68 -4.04 -2.66
CA LEU A 78 15.02 -4.59 -2.64
C LEU A 78 15.99 -3.76 -1.81
N GLN A 79 15.84 -2.44 -1.75
CA GLN A 79 16.80 -1.54 -1.10
C GLN A 79 16.46 -1.24 0.36
N ASP A 80 15.19 -1.02 0.69
CA ASP A 80 14.75 -0.54 2.02
C ASP A 80 14.04 -1.61 2.87
N ARG A 81 14.34 -2.88 2.63
CA ARG A 81 13.73 -4.00 3.36
C ARG A 81 14.34 -4.17 4.76
N ILE A 82 13.48 -4.37 5.76
CA ILE A 82 13.88 -5.01 7.02
C ILE A 82 13.87 -6.52 6.77
N VAL A 83 15.05 -7.13 6.81
CA VAL A 83 15.21 -8.59 6.73
C VAL A 83 14.80 -9.18 8.07
N VAL A 84 13.72 -9.96 8.10
CA VAL A 84 13.42 -10.82 9.25
C VAL A 84 14.40 -11.99 9.17
N ALA A 85 15.48 -11.91 9.93
CA ALA A 85 16.44 -13.00 10.08
C ALA A 85 15.72 -14.23 10.67
N ARG A 86 16.02 -15.41 10.11
CA ARG A 86 15.71 -16.68 10.77
C ARG A 86 16.64 -16.90 11.96
#